data_AF-A0A4P5XBT7-F1
#
_entry.id   AF-A0A4P5XBT7-F1
#
_cell.length_a   1.000
_cell.length_b   1.000
_cell.length_c   1.000
_cell.angle_alpha   90.00
_cell.angle_beta   90.00
_cell.angle_gamma   90.00
#
_symmetry.space_group_name_H-M   'P 1'
#
loop_
_entity.id
_entity.type
_entity.pdbx_description
1 polymer ?
#
loop_
_entity_poly.entity_id
_entity_poly.type
_entity_poly.pdbx_seq_one_letter_code
_entity_poly.pdbx_strand_id
1 'polypeptide(L)'
;MRHGRAGYRLTRKTAHRTAMLRNLAAGVFEHGQIVTTIPKAKAVQPFVEQIVTLAKQGDLAARRRAIAKLGGDRHGFEWLFIAKRASDEEKNHVNELRDRAKVFFDVPESKEVERNRYGELRSAPRLVKHIFDHVGPKFADRAGGYTRIVKLGKQRYGDNAELCVLQFVGAEEGPEIGGKPSTRRRTADKRTAYLANLRKGK
;
A
#
# COMPACT_ATOMS: atom_id res chain seq x y z
N MET A 1 4.27 11.87 -32.07
CA MET A 1 4.30 10.64 -31.22
C MET A 1 4.96 10.93 -29.87
N ARG A 2 4.71 10.12 -28.83
CA ARG A 2 5.30 10.27 -27.48
C ARG A 2 6.23 9.09 -27.16
N HIS A 3 7.33 8.96 -27.91
CA HIS A 3 8.32 7.92 -27.64
C HIS A 3 9.00 8.15 -26.28
N GLY A 4 9.34 7.05 -25.57
CA GLY A 4 10.01 7.09 -24.26
C GLY A 4 9.19 7.63 -23.07
N ARG A 5 7.92 8.03 -23.28
CA ARG A 5 7.07 8.51 -22.18
C ARG A 5 6.47 7.35 -21.40
N ALA A 6 7.13 7.00 -20.30
CA ALA A 6 6.65 6.00 -19.34
C ALA A 6 5.74 6.61 -18.25
N GLY A 7 4.81 5.79 -17.73
CA GLY A 7 3.97 6.12 -16.59
C GLY A 7 2.63 6.80 -16.94
N TYR A 8 1.77 6.91 -15.92
CA TYR A 8 0.39 7.40 -16.07
C TYR A 8 0.27 8.86 -15.61
N ARG A 9 -0.18 9.79 -16.46
CA ARG A 9 -0.48 11.19 -16.06
C ARG A 9 -1.86 11.37 -15.41
N LEU A 10 -2.82 10.47 -15.68
CA LEU A 10 -4.16 10.47 -15.09
C LEU A 10 -4.94 11.79 -15.24
N THR A 11 -4.69 12.53 -16.32
CA THR A 11 -5.32 13.84 -16.60
C THR A 11 -5.20 14.82 -15.43
N ARG A 12 -4.07 14.80 -14.72
CA ARG A 12 -3.80 15.64 -13.54
C ARG A 12 -2.51 16.42 -13.71
N LYS A 13 -2.44 17.62 -13.10
CA LYS A 13 -1.20 18.37 -12.89
C LYS A 13 -0.26 17.57 -11.98
N THR A 14 1.04 17.81 -12.09
CA THR A 14 2.08 17.06 -11.35
C THR A 14 1.85 17.07 -9.84
N ALA A 15 1.57 18.23 -9.23
CA ALA A 15 1.32 18.34 -7.79
C ALA A 15 0.13 17.48 -7.33
N HIS A 16 -1.03 17.63 -7.98
CA HIS A 16 -2.23 16.84 -7.67
C HIS A 16 -1.99 15.35 -7.91
N ARG A 17 -1.31 14.98 -8.99
CA ARG A 17 -0.97 13.57 -9.25
C ARG A 17 -0.09 13.00 -8.13
N THR A 18 0.92 13.71 -7.68
CA THR A 18 1.81 13.27 -6.59
C THR A 18 1.05 13.12 -5.28
N ALA A 19 0.19 14.08 -4.92
CA ALA A 19 -0.67 13.99 -3.74
C ALA A 19 -1.63 12.78 -3.81
N MET A 20 -2.26 12.57 -4.96
CA MET A 20 -3.16 11.43 -5.18
C MET A 20 -2.42 10.09 -5.05
N LEU A 21 -1.22 9.95 -5.61
CA LEU A 21 -0.42 8.72 -5.48
C LEU A 21 0.00 8.48 -4.03
N ARG A 22 0.40 9.52 -3.30
CA ARG A 22 0.73 9.42 -1.87
C ARG A 22 -0.48 8.94 -1.06
N ASN A 23 -1.67 9.49 -1.31
CA ASN A 23 -2.88 9.11 -0.58
C ASN A 23 -3.32 7.67 -0.89
N LEU A 24 -3.32 7.27 -2.16
CA LEU A 24 -3.62 5.89 -2.52
C LEU A 24 -2.59 4.91 -1.92
N ALA A 25 -1.31 5.26 -1.90
CA ALA A 25 -0.28 4.42 -1.30
C ALA A 25 -0.46 4.27 0.21
N ALA A 26 -0.79 5.34 0.92
CA ALA A 26 -1.11 5.25 2.36
C ALA A 26 -2.33 4.38 2.62
N GLY A 27 -3.41 4.53 1.85
CA GLY A 27 -4.57 3.64 1.98
C GLY A 27 -4.19 2.16 1.82
N VAL A 28 -3.30 1.84 0.87
CA VAL A 28 -2.78 0.47 0.73
C VAL A 28 -1.99 0.02 1.95
N PHE A 29 -1.11 0.86 2.49
CA PHE A 29 -0.31 0.54 3.68
C PHE A 29 -1.11 0.50 4.99
N GLU A 30 -2.24 1.21 5.08
CA GLU A 30 -3.10 1.22 6.27
C GLU A 30 -4.11 0.07 6.27
N HIS A 31 -4.67 -0.28 5.11
CA HIS A 31 -5.77 -1.24 5.01
C HIS A 31 -5.39 -2.59 4.41
N GLY A 32 -4.22 -2.70 3.75
CA GLY A 32 -3.81 -3.92 3.06
C GLY A 32 -4.32 -4.02 1.62
N GLN A 33 -5.50 -3.48 1.38
CA GLN A 33 -6.15 -3.44 0.08
C GLN A 33 -6.98 -2.18 -0.10
N ILE A 34 -7.08 -1.70 -1.34
CA ILE A 34 -7.97 -0.61 -1.72
C ILE A 34 -8.70 -0.94 -3.02
N VAL A 35 -9.93 -0.46 -3.15
CA VAL A 35 -10.67 -0.48 -4.41
C VAL A 35 -10.42 0.82 -5.17
N THR A 36 -9.99 0.74 -6.42
CA THR A 36 -9.76 1.90 -7.27
C THR A 36 -9.91 1.57 -8.75
N THR A 37 -9.73 2.54 -9.64
CA THR A 37 -9.77 2.30 -11.09
C THR A 37 -8.45 1.71 -11.58
N ILE A 38 -8.51 0.89 -12.63
CA ILE A 38 -7.31 0.21 -13.17
C ILE A 38 -6.16 1.18 -13.50
N PRO A 39 -6.39 2.34 -14.15
CA PRO A 39 -5.32 3.30 -14.40
C PRO A 39 -4.67 3.82 -13.11
N LYS A 40 -5.45 4.07 -12.05
CA LYS A 40 -4.93 4.54 -10.76
C LYS A 40 -4.13 3.45 -10.06
N ALA A 41 -4.65 2.21 -10.05
CA ALA A 41 -3.95 1.07 -9.48
C ALA A 41 -2.59 0.84 -10.17
N LYS A 42 -2.57 0.79 -11.51
CA LYS A 42 -1.32 0.64 -12.28
C LYS A 42 -0.35 1.80 -12.08
N ALA A 43 -0.84 3.00 -11.79
CA ALA A 43 -0.02 4.17 -11.50
C ALA A 43 0.61 4.15 -10.10
N VAL A 44 -0.13 3.71 -9.09
CA VAL A 44 0.35 3.70 -7.69
C VAL A 44 1.19 2.45 -7.38
N GLN A 45 0.98 1.36 -8.10
CA GLN A 45 1.68 0.10 -7.85
C GLN A 45 3.22 0.25 -7.81
N PRO A 46 3.90 0.89 -8.79
CA PRO A 46 5.36 1.05 -8.72
C PRO A 46 5.82 1.90 -7.53
N PHE A 47 4.97 2.83 -7.07
CA PHE A 47 5.26 3.69 -5.93
C PHE A 47 5.23 2.90 -4.62
N VAL A 48 4.22 2.04 -4.44
CA VAL A 48 4.12 1.12 -3.28
C VAL A 48 5.28 0.12 -3.27
N GLU A 49 5.57 -0.51 -4.41
CA GLU A 49 6.65 -1.51 -4.52
C GLU A 49 8.03 -0.94 -4.13
N GLN A 50 8.31 0.30 -4.52
CA GLN A 50 9.55 0.98 -4.14
C GLN A 50 9.63 1.24 -2.64
N ILE A 51 8.52 1.61 -2.00
CA ILE A 51 8.50 1.86 -0.55
C ILE A 51 8.71 0.56 0.21
N VAL A 52 8.08 -0.55 -0.19
CA VAL A 52 8.34 -1.87 0.42
C VAL A 52 9.80 -2.27 0.24
N THR A 53 10.38 -2.01 -0.92
CA THR A 53 11.81 -2.30 -1.16
C THR A 53 12.73 -1.53 -0.22
N LEU A 54 12.41 -0.26 0.07
CA LEU A 54 13.12 0.53 1.09
C LEU A 54 12.87 -0.01 2.51
N ALA A 55 11.63 -0.38 2.81
CA ALA A 55 11.26 -0.94 4.12
C ALA A 55 12.06 -2.20 4.46
N LYS A 56 12.27 -3.08 3.47
CA LYS A 56 13.10 -4.28 3.60
C LYS A 56 14.57 -4.00 3.95
N GLN A 57 15.10 -2.85 3.58
CA GLN A 57 16.49 -2.49 3.90
C GLN A 57 16.64 -2.14 5.38
N GLY A 58 15.60 -1.59 6.02
CA GLY A 58 15.57 -1.30 7.46
C GLY A 58 16.45 -0.13 7.93
N ASP A 59 17.36 0.40 7.10
CA ASP A 59 18.32 1.43 7.51
C ASP A 59 17.71 2.85 7.62
N LEU A 60 18.45 3.75 8.28
CA LEU A 60 18.03 5.15 8.49
C LEU A 60 17.88 5.91 7.16
N ALA A 61 18.73 5.62 6.17
CA ALA A 61 18.70 6.29 4.87
C ALA A 61 17.43 5.91 4.08
N ALA A 62 17.02 4.65 4.14
CA ALA A 62 15.81 4.10 3.56
C ALA A 62 14.57 4.69 4.23
N ARG A 63 14.56 4.80 5.56
CA ARG A 63 13.50 5.50 6.31
C ARG A 63 13.35 6.96 5.83
N ARG A 64 14.44 7.72 5.73
CA ARG A 64 14.43 9.11 5.22
C ARG A 64 13.92 9.20 3.77
N ARG A 65 14.36 8.29 2.89
CA ARG A 65 13.88 8.23 1.50
C ARG A 65 12.39 7.90 1.41
N ALA A 66 11.88 7.01 2.27
CA ALA A 66 10.47 6.67 2.32
C ALA A 66 9.62 7.87 2.77
N ILE A 67 10.06 8.59 3.81
CA ILE A 67 9.44 9.85 4.28
C ILE A 67 9.35 10.86 3.13
N ALA A 68 10.46 11.10 2.42
CA ALA A 68 10.49 12.05 1.30
C ALA A 68 9.52 11.66 0.16
N LYS A 69 9.43 10.35 -0.15
CA LYS A 69 8.48 9.85 -1.16
C LYS A 69 7.03 10.08 -0.72
N LEU A 70 6.70 9.71 0.51
CA LEU A 70 5.35 9.87 1.08
C LEU A 70 4.97 11.34 1.31
N GLY A 71 5.94 12.26 1.28
CA GLY A 71 5.72 13.69 1.47
C GLY A 71 5.71 14.11 2.94
N GLY A 72 6.31 13.31 3.81
CA GLY A 72 6.27 13.48 5.27
C GLY A 72 5.90 12.18 5.99
N ASP A 73 6.17 12.14 7.29
CA ASP A 73 5.71 11.05 8.14
C ASP A 73 4.34 11.41 8.74
N ARG A 74 3.28 11.00 8.05
CA ARG A 74 1.91 11.22 8.51
C ARG A 74 1.53 10.23 9.60
N HIS A 75 0.52 10.59 10.37
CA HIS A 75 -0.23 9.62 11.16
C HIS A 75 -0.99 8.67 10.21
N GLY A 76 -0.97 7.38 10.52
CA GLY A 76 -1.79 6.37 9.86
C GLY A 76 -2.89 5.87 10.79
N PHE A 77 -3.80 5.06 10.26
CA PHE A 77 -4.86 4.37 11.02
C PHE A 77 -5.86 5.30 11.70
N GLU A 78 -6.06 6.51 11.17
CA GLU A 78 -7.04 7.47 11.69
C GLU A 78 -8.47 6.88 11.76
N TRP A 79 -8.79 5.96 10.85
CA TRP A 79 -10.06 5.25 10.76
C TRP A 79 -10.34 4.29 11.93
N LEU A 80 -9.33 3.99 12.77
CA LEU A 80 -9.52 3.20 14.00
C LEU A 80 -10.07 4.01 15.17
N PHE A 81 -10.22 5.32 15.01
CA PHE A 81 -10.73 6.20 16.06
C PHE A 81 -12.14 5.79 16.48
N ILE A 82 -12.32 5.58 17.78
CA ILE A 82 -13.64 5.34 18.41
C ILE A 82 -13.89 6.47 19.41
N ALA A 83 -14.99 7.20 19.23
CA ALA A 83 -15.38 8.24 20.18
C ALA A 83 -15.77 7.64 21.54
N LYS A 84 -15.53 8.37 22.64
CA LYS A 84 -15.85 7.89 24.00
C LYS A 84 -17.33 7.52 24.20
N ARG A 85 -18.23 8.13 23.43
CA ARG A 85 -19.67 7.89 23.45
C ARG A 85 -20.16 7.20 22.17
N ALA A 86 -19.28 6.49 21.47
CA ALA A 86 -19.62 5.79 20.25
C ALA A 86 -20.68 4.71 20.52
N SER A 87 -21.62 4.56 19.59
CA SER A 87 -22.61 3.48 19.63
C SER A 87 -21.92 2.12 19.45
N ASP A 88 -22.61 1.05 19.82
CA ASP A 88 -22.05 -0.29 19.63
C ASP A 88 -21.96 -0.65 18.14
N GLU A 89 -22.84 -0.11 17.30
CA GLU A 89 -22.75 -0.24 15.83
C GLU A 89 -21.48 0.41 15.28
N GLU A 90 -21.11 1.61 15.76
CA GLU A 90 -19.88 2.28 15.34
C GLU A 90 -18.64 1.48 15.76
N LYS A 91 -18.63 0.95 16.99
CA LYS A 91 -17.54 0.08 17.46
C LYS A 91 -17.43 -1.19 16.61
N ASN A 92 -18.56 -1.82 16.31
CA ASN A 92 -18.59 -3.04 15.49
C ASN A 92 -18.08 -2.76 14.08
N HIS A 93 -18.48 -1.65 13.46
CA HIS A 93 -17.99 -1.26 12.15
C HIS A 93 -16.47 -1.05 12.13
N VAL A 94 -15.92 -0.35 13.11
CA VAL A 94 -14.46 -0.13 13.22
C VAL A 94 -13.74 -1.46 13.45
N ASN A 95 -14.29 -2.34 14.28
CA ASN A 95 -13.74 -3.68 14.51
C ASN A 95 -13.75 -4.54 13.24
N GLU A 96 -14.82 -4.53 12.45
CA GLU A 96 -14.86 -5.24 11.16
C GLU A 96 -13.79 -4.73 10.19
N LEU A 97 -13.60 -3.40 10.10
CA LEU A 97 -12.55 -2.82 9.27
C LEU A 97 -11.15 -3.22 9.77
N ARG A 98 -10.98 -3.27 11.10
CA ARG A 98 -9.75 -3.72 11.76
C ARG A 98 -9.45 -5.16 11.43
N ASP A 99 -10.43 -6.04 11.53
CA ASP A 99 -10.29 -7.46 11.25
C ASP A 99 -9.91 -7.71 9.78
N ARG A 100 -10.50 -6.95 8.84
CA ARG A 100 -10.10 -7.00 7.41
C ARG A 100 -8.64 -6.59 7.19
N ALA A 101 -8.19 -5.52 7.85
CA ALA A 101 -6.81 -5.06 7.72
C ALA A 101 -5.81 -6.01 8.42
N LYS A 102 -6.23 -6.65 9.51
CA LYS A 102 -5.44 -7.60 10.30
C LYS A 102 -4.99 -8.84 9.51
N VAL A 103 -5.74 -9.21 8.48
CA VAL A 103 -5.35 -10.28 7.53
C VAL A 103 -4.00 -9.95 6.86
N PHE A 104 -3.72 -8.67 6.64
CA PHE A 104 -2.50 -8.24 5.95
C PHE A 104 -1.35 -7.94 6.91
N PHE A 105 -1.60 -7.22 7.99
CA PHE A 105 -0.56 -6.73 8.89
C PHE A 105 -1.04 -6.72 10.33
N ASP A 106 -0.10 -6.53 11.26
CA ASP A 106 -0.46 -6.19 12.62
C ASP A 106 -1.00 -4.75 12.68
N VAL A 107 -2.22 -4.61 13.17
CA VAL A 107 -2.97 -3.34 13.18
C VAL A 107 -3.07 -2.85 14.61
N PRO A 108 -2.72 -1.58 14.89
CA PRO A 108 -2.76 -1.02 16.22
C PRO A 108 -4.16 -1.12 16.85
N GLU A 109 -4.22 -0.98 18.17
CA GLU A 109 -5.50 -0.92 18.88
C GLU A 109 -6.13 0.47 18.73
N SER A 110 -7.46 0.53 18.68
CA SER A 110 -8.22 1.79 18.58
C SER A 110 -7.90 2.80 19.68
N LYS A 111 -7.48 2.34 20.87
CA LYS A 111 -7.10 3.20 21.99
C LYS A 111 -5.85 4.06 21.71
N GLU A 112 -5.01 3.66 20.76
CA GLU A 112 -3.81 4.44 20.39
C GLU A 112 -4.14 5.67 19.54
N VAL A 113 -5.36 5.70 18.98
CA VAL A 113 -5.85 6.74 18.08
C VAL A 113 -6.77 7.67 18.85
N GLU A 114 -6.27 8.87 19.15
CA GLU A 114 -7.00 9.89 19.88
C GLU A 114 -7.17 11.15 19.06
N ARG A 115 -8.35 11.77 19.16
CA ARG A 115 -8.63 13.10 18.62
C ARG A 115 -8.84 14.11 19.74
N ASN A 116 -8.49 15.36 19.47
CA ASN A 116 -8.81 16.47 20.35
C ASN A 116 -10.29 16.88 20.24
N ARG A 117 -10.72 17.86 21.03
CA ARG A 117 -12.10 18.38 21.02
C ARG A 117 -12.52 18.95 19.66
N TYR A 118 -11.56 19.46 18.89
CA TYR A 118 -11.79 20.05 17.57
C TYR A 118 -11.84 19.00 16.44
N GLY A 119 -11.68 17.71 16.76
CA GLY A 119 -11.68 16.61 15.81
C GLY A 119 -10.32 16.36 15.13
N GLU A 120 -9.28 17.10 15.51
CA GLU A 120 -7.93 16.92 15.00
C GLU A 120 -7.25 15.75 15.70
N LEU A 121 -6.39 15.04 14.97
CA LEU A 121 -5.68 13.88 15.47
C LEU A 121 -4.58 14.30 16.46
N ARG A 122 -4.68 13.84 17.70
CA ARG A 122 -3.71 14.10 18.77
C ARG A 122 -2.65 13.02 18.86
N SER A 123 -3.07 11.76 18.79
CA SER A 123 -2.20 10.59 18.89
C SER A 123 -2.64 9.58 17.85
N ALA A 124 -1.67 9.01 17.13
CA ALA A 124 -1.85 7.87 16.25
C ALA A 124 -0.48 7.33 15.81
N PRO A 125 -0.36 6.03 15.51
CA PRO A 125 0.86 5.44 14.99
C PRO A 125 1.34 6.13 13.71
N ARG A 126 2.66 6.26 13.58
CA ARG A 126 3.28 6.81 12.38
C ARG A 126 3.24 5.79 11.26
N LEU A 127 2.82 6.22 10.07
CA LEU A 127 2.69 5.33 8.92
C LEU A 127 4.05 4.74 8.52
N VAL A 128 5.12 5.54 8.54
CA VAL A 128 6.46 5.04 8.17
C VAL A 128 6.96 4.00 9.17
N LYS A 129 6.67 4.19 10.47
CA LYS A 129 6.99 3.19 11.49
C LYS A 129 6.29 1.86 11.17
N HIS A 130 4.99 1.89 10.90
CA HIS A 130 4.23 0.69 10.53
C HIS A 130 4.79 -0.03 9.30
N ILE A 131 5.15 0.73 8.25
CA ILE A 131 5.72 0.18 7.02
C ILE A 131 7.03 -0.56 7.27
N PHE A 132 7.91 -0.01 8.10
CA PHE A 132 9.22 -0.62 8.35
C PHE A 132 9.17 -1.76 9.37
N ASP A 133 8.30 -1.66 10.37
CA ASP A 133 8.26 -2.62 11.47
C ASP A 133 7.39 -3.84 11.13
N HIS A 134 6.33 -3.68 10.31
CA HIS A 134 5.41 -4.78 9.98
C HIS A 134 5.41 -5.16 8.49
N VAL A 135 5.37 -4.18 7.57
CA VAL A 135 5.23 -4.48 6.13
C VAL A 135 6.54 -4.97 5.52
N GLY A 136 7.68 -4.34 5.88
CA GLY A 136 9.00 -4.71 5.39
C GLY A 136 9.36 -6.17 5.69
N PRO A 137 9.32 -6.62 6.96
CA PRO A 137 9.64 -7.99 7.34
C PRO A 137 8.77 -9.04 6.64
N LYS A 138 7.47 -8.78 6.45
CA LYS A 138 6.55 -9.70 5.75
C LYS A 138 7.02 -10.07 4.33
N PHE A 139 7.77 -9.18 3.69
CA PHE A 139 8.25 -9.38 2.32
C PHE A 139 9.77 -9.56 2.21
N ALA A 140 10.46 -9.87 3.31
CA ALA A 140 11.90 -10.08 3.36
C ALA A 140 12.39 -11.06 2.26
N ASP A 141 11.73 -12.21 2.14
CA ASP A 141 12.15 -13.30 1.24
C ASP A 141 11.72 -13.09 -0.22
N ARG A 142 10.87 -12.10 -0.49
CA ARG A 142 10.33 -11.86 -1.83
C ARG A 142 11.15 -10.81 -2.59
N ALA A 143 11.71 -11.15 -3.75
CA ALA A 143 12.53 -10.22 -4.54
C ALA A 143 11.74 -9.07 -5.22
N GLY A 144 10.42 -9.17 -5.33
CA GLY A 144 9.55 -8.13 -5.86
C GLY A 144 8.14 -8.64 -6.18
N GLY A 145 7.24 -7.73 -6.56
CA GLY A 145 5.84 -8.08 -6.80
C GLY A 145 5.11 -8.30 -5.48
N TYR A 146 5.16 -7.30 -4.62
CA TYR A 146 4.51 -7.28 -3.31
C TYR A 146 3.00 -7.05 -3.40
N THR A 147 2.56 -6.44 -4.49
CA THR A 147 1.16 -6.09 -4.75
C THR A 147 0.61 -6.78 -5.99
N ARG A 148 -0.70 -7.03 -5.99
CA ARG A 148 -1.46 -7.52 -7.15
C ARG A 148 -2.65 -6.61 -7.44
N ILE A 149 -3.07 -6.61 -8.70
CA ILE A 149 -4.27 -5.91 -9.16
C ILE A 149 -5.27 -6.98 -9.58
N VAL A 150 -6.40 -7.05 -8.89
CA VAL A 150 -7.50 -7.97 -9.18
C VAL A 150 -8.64 -7.16 -9.79
N LYS A 151 -9.02 -7.48 -11.02
CA LYS A 151 -10.19 -6.87 -11.65
C LYS A 151 -11.44 -7.39 -10.96
N LEU A 152 -12.35 -6.50 -10.59
CA LEU A 152 -13.60 -6.90 -9.92
C LEU A 152 -14.67 -7.40 -10.90
N GLY A 153 -14.49 -7.18 -12.20
CA GLY A 153 -15.55 -7.39 -13.20
C GLY A 153 -16.73 -6.42 -13.03
N LYS A 154 -16.60 -5.43 -12.13
CA LYS A 154 -17.60 -4.40 -11.84
C LYS A 154 -17.16 -3.07 -12.42
N GLN A 155 -18.11 -2.35 -13.01
CA GLN A 155 -17.94 -0.98 -13.44
C GLN A 155 -18.54 -0.04 -12.40
N ARG A 156 -17.94 1.14 -12.26
CA ARG A 156 -18.49 2.20 -11.41
C ARG A 156 -19.73 2.79 -12.07
N TYR A 157 -20.80 2.90 -11.29
CA TYR A 157 -22.02 3.58 -11.72
C TYR A 157 -21.75 5.04 -12.10
N GLY A 158 -22.36 5.51 -13.18
CA GLY A 158 -22.24 6.88 -13.68
C GLY A 158 -21.23 7.04 -14.83
N ASP A 159 -19.98 6.60 -14.65
CA ASP A 159 -18.92 6.80 -15.66
C ASP A 159 -18.32 5.50 -16.23
N ASN A 160 -18.91 4.36 -15.88
CA ASN A 160 -18.56 3.02 -16.36
C ASN A 160 -17.07 2.67 -16.19
N ALA A 161 -16.36 3.32 -15.26
CA ALA A 161 -14.94 3.07 -15.07
C ALA A 161 -14.70 1.67 -14.46
N GLU A 162 -13.81 0.89 -15.07
CA GLU A 162 -13.46 -0.44 -14.59
C GLU A 162 -12.77 -0.37 -13.23
N LEU A 163 -13.38 -1.03 -12.23
CA LEU A 163 -12.87 -1.11 -10.86
C LEU A 163 -11.99 -2.33 -10.66
N CYS A 164 -11.01 -2.17 -9.78
CA CYS A 164 -10.09 -3.23 -9.37
C CYS A 164 -9.71 -3.06 -7.91
N VAL A 165 -9.34 -4.17 -7.28
CA VAL A 165 -8.68 -4.19 -5.99
C VAL A 165 -7.17 -4.14 -6.23
N LEU A 166 -6.49 -3.20 -5.58
CA LEU A 166 -5.05 -3.22 -5.40
C LEU A 166 -4.77 -3.70 -3.98
N GLN A 167 -4.13 -4.86 -3.84
CA GLN A 167 -3.87 -5.48 -2.54
C GLN A 167 -2.44 -5.98 -2.44
N PHE A 168 -1.96 -6.14 -1.20
CA PHE A 168 -0.76 -6.92 -0.91
C PHE A 168 -1.00 -8.41 -1.14
N VAL A 169 0.06 -9.13 -1.49
CA VAL A 169 0.02 -10.58 -1.68
C VAL A 169 0.24 -11.31 -0.34
N GLY A 170 -0.27 -12.53 -0.21
CA GLY A 170 -0.10 -13.38 0.98
C GLY A 170 -1.19 -13.20 2.04
N ALA A 171 -2.36 -12.71 1.63
CA ALA A 171 -3.57 -12.57 2.44
C ALA A 171 -4.77 -13.06 1.62
N GLU A 172 -4.53 -14.02 0.73
CA GLU A 172 -5.53 -14.53 -0.21
C GLU A 172 -6.19 -15.75 0.40
N GLU A 173 -7.51 -15.67 0.56
CA GLU A 173 -8.36 -16.85 0.70
C GLU A 173 -9.13 -17.04 -0.61
N GLY A 174 -9.12 -18.27 -1.15
CA GLY A 174 -9.83 -18.63 -2.38
C GLY A 174 -8.94 -19.34 -3.42
N PRO A 175 -9.54 -19.85 -4.51
CA PRO A 175 -8.80 -20.58 -5.54
C PRO A 175 -7.79 -19.66 -6.22
N GLU A 176 -6.50 -19.99 -6.08
CA GLU A 176 -5.46 -19.39 -6.88
C GLU A 176 -5.73 -19.73 -8.35
N ILE A 177 -6.22 -18.76 -9.12
CA ILE A 177 -6.31 -18.92 -10.57
C ILE A 177 -4.88 -19.12 -11.06
N GLY A 178 -4.57 -20.35 -11.48
CA GLY A 178 -3.25 -20.72 -12.00
C GLY A 178 -2.77 -19.68 -13.01
N GLY A 179 -1.59 -19.13 -12.77
CA GLY A 179 -1.10 -17.98 -13.52
C GLY A 179 0.40 -17.85 -13.47
N LYS A 180 0.99 -17.28 -14.53
CA LYS A 180 2.42 -16.96 -14.54
C LYS A 180 2.70 -15.85 -13.52
N PRO A 181 3.85 -15.86 -12.84
CA PRO A 181 4.24 -14.76 -11.96
C PRO A 181 4.21 -13.42 -12.71
N SER A 182 3.86 -12.33 -12.00
CA SER A 182 3.78 -11.01 -12.61
C SER A 182 5.05 -10.68 -13.39
N THR A 183 4.93 -9.99 -14.53
CA THR A 183 6.11 -9.63 -15.35
C THR A 183 7.15 -8.87 -14.54
N ARG A 184 6.71 -8.06 -13.55
CA ARG A 184 7.62 -7.39 -12.63
C ARG A 184 8.38 -8.35 -11.74
N ARG A 185 7.70 -9.35 -11.14
CA ARG A 185 8.34 -10.40 -10.35
C ARG A 185 9.33 -11.18 -11.20
N ARG A 186 8.92 -11.66 -12.38
CA ARG A 186 9.83 -12.35 -13.31
C ARG A 186 11.06 -11.52 -13.67
N THR A 187 10.89 -10.23 -13.94
CA THR A 187 12.02 -9.32 -14.22
C THR A 187 12.91 -9.11 -12.99
N ALA A 188 12.32 -9.01 -11.79
CA ALA A 188 13.08 -8.88 -10.54
C ALA A 188 13.88 -10.15 -10.25
N ASP A 189 13.26 -11.33 -10.31
CA ASP A 189 13.90 -12.62 -10.08
C ASP A 189 15.07 -12.83 -11.06
N LYS A 190 14.88 -12.52 -12.35
CA LYS A 190 15.95 -12.54 -13.36
C LYS A 190 17.13 -11.64 -13.00
N ARG A 191 16.86 -10.41 -12.51
CA ARG A 191 17.92 -9.48 -12.09
C ARG A 191 18.66 -9.97 -10.86
N THR A 192 17.94 -10.50 -9.87
CA THR A 192 18.53 -11.04 -8.65
C THR A 192 19.41 -12.25 -8.96
N ALA A 193 18.93 -13.17 -9.80
CA ALA A 193 19.71 -14.33 -10.26
C ALA A 193 20.99 -13.90 -11.01
N TYR A 194 20.87 -12.92 -11.90
CA TYR A 194 22.03 -12.36 -12.60
C TYR A 194 23.07 -11.76 -11.64
N LEU A 195 22.64 -10.98 -10.64
CA LEU A 195 23.53 -10.41 -9.62
C LEU A 195 24.18 -11.48 -8.73
N ALA A 196 23.44 -12.55 -8.40
CA ALA A 196 23.99 -13.67 -7.63
C ALA A 196 25.10 -14.39 -8.40
N ASN A 197 24.93 -14.60 -9.71
CA ASN A 197 25.97 -15.18 -10.56
C ASN A 197 27.22 -14.30 -10.64
N LEU A 198 27.04 -12.98 -10.78
CA LEU A 198 28.14 -12.01 -10.75
C LEU A 198 28.91 -12.00 -9.42
N ARG A 199 28.23 -12.22 -8.30
CA ARG A 199 28.85 -12.32 -6.97
C ARG A 199 29.65 -13.60 -6.76
N LYS A 200 29.26 -14.72 -7.38
CA LYS A 200 29.99 -15.99 -7.31
C LYS A 200 31.25 -16.02 -8.18
N GLY A 201 31.36 -15.14 -9.17
CA GLY A 201 32.51 -15.03 -10.06
C GLY A 201 33.60 -14.06 -9.58
N LYS A 202 33.47 -13.52 -8.37
CA LYS A 202 34.51 -12.76 -7.65
C LYS A 202 34.95 -13.55 -6.45
#